data_AF-A0A2I1EN63-F1
#
_entry.id   AF-A0A2I1EN63-F1
#
_cell.length_a   1.000
_cell.length_b   1.000
_cell.length_c   1.000
_cell.angle_alpha   90.00
_cell.angle_beta   90.00
_cell.angle_gamma   90.00
#
_symmetry.space_group_name_H-M   'P 1'
#
loop_
_entity.id
_entity.type
_entity.pdbx_description
1 polymer ?
#
loop_
_entity_poly.entity_id
_entity_poly.type
_entity_poly.pdbx_seq_one_letter_code
_entity_poly.pdbx_strand_id
1 'polypeptide(L)'
;MDEAEFNKILIDELKLLFLRVRNPSDNSLEILLKTIDPTISLNQLKDYITICREKFSDFRYNYKGIILKKARDLEIHFRNIGLEEFENLLNNIITENDCRQILATHISCVHKEYFENDQISLNRLFDFVKKSLLIGIKSFFIPLDVKEELKKLDNCTSSIKLQSRYYTNIVYNMDL
;
A
#
# COMPACT_ATOMS: atom_id res chain seq x y z
N MET A 1 26.90 -8.24 -4.20
CA MET A 1 25.61 -8.12 -4.88
C MET A 1 25.81 -7.17 -6.04
N ASP A 2 25.36 -7.54 -7.23
CA ASP A 2 25.38 -6.62 -8.36
C ASP A 2 24.19 -5.65 -8.31
N GLU A 3 24.24 -4.58 -9.11
CA GLU A 3 23.22 -3.52 -9.10
C GLU A 3 21.83 -4.03 -9.51
N ALA A 4 21.75 -5.02 -10.40
CA ALA A 4 20.48 -5.55 -10.87
C ALA A 4 19.78 -6.39 -9.78
N GLU A 5 20.55 -7.21 -9.07
CA GLU A 5 20.09 -7.98 -7.92
C GLU A 5 19.64 -7.05 -6.78
N PHE A 6 20.41 -6.01 -6.47
CA PHE A 6 20.04 -4.99 -5.48
C PHE A 6 18.71 -4.33 -5.83
N ASN A 7 18.58 -3.83 -7.06
CA ASN A 7 17.37 -3.13 -7.51
C ASN A 7 16.14 -4.04 -7.50
N LYS A 8 16.32 -5.34 -7.81
CA LYS A 8 15.24 -6.33 -7.75
C LYS A 8 14.77 -6.59 -6.32
N ILE A 9 15.69 -6.71 -5.36
CA ILE A 9 15.34 -6.87 -3.94
C ILE A 9 14.67 -5.59 -3.43
N LEU A 10 15.26 -4.43 -3.75
CA LEU A 10 14.75 -3.13 -3.33
C LEU A 10 13.31 -2.93 -3.79
N ILE A 11 12.97 -3.17 -5.05
CA ILE A 11 11.60 -2.92 -5.53
C ILE A 11 10.56 -3.82 -4.86
N ASP A 12 10.90 -5.07 -4.55
CA ASP A 12 10.00 -6.00 -3.87
C ASP A 12 9.80 -5.58 -2.40
N GLU A 13 10.87 -5.19 -1.70
CA GLU A 13 10.76 -4.68 -0.33
C GLU A 13 10.02 -3.33 -0.28
N LEU A 14 10.21 -2.42 -1.25
CA LEU A 14 9.43 -1.18 -1.31
C LEU A 14 7.93 -1.45 -1.49
N LYS A 15 7.55 -2.48 -2.26
CA LYS A 15 6.14 -2.88 -2.39
C LYS A 15 5.58 -3.46 -1.09
N LEU A 16 6.36 -4.27 -0.38
CA LEU A 16 6.00 -4.78 0.95
C LEU A 16 5.85 -3.63 1.94
N LEU A 17 6.79 -2.68 1.93
CA LEU A 17 6.76 -1.50 2.78
C LEU A 17 5.53 -0.65 2.49
N PHE A 18 5.15 -0.47 1.22
CA PHE A 18 3.93 0.25 0.84
C PHE A 18 2.65 -0.36 1.41
N LEU A 19 2.58 -1.69 1.56
CA LEU A 19 1.45 -2.35 2.21
C LEU A 19 1.38 -2.05 3.72
N ARG A 20 2.50 -1.70 4.36
CA ARG A 20 2.56 -1.27 5.77
C ARG A 20 2.36 0.25 5.91
N VAL A 21 3.16 1.02 5.18
CA VAL A 21 3.28 2.48 5.27
C VAL A 21 3.47 3.08 3.87
N ARG A 22 2.55 3.95 3.42
CA ARG A 22 2.57 4.52 2.05
C ARG A 22 3.41 5.79 1.94
N ASN A 23 3.86 6.33 3.06
CA ASN A 23 4.79 7.45 3.12
C ASN A 23 5.82 7.23 4.24
N PRO A 24 6.76 6.28 4.08
CA PRO A 24 7.71 5.94 5.12
C PRO A 24 8.63 7.11 5.47
N SER A 25 9.26 7.11 6.65
CA SER A 25 10.26 8.12 7.00
C SER A 25 11.58 7.88 6.25
N ASP A 26 12.43 8.91 6.13
CA ASP A 26 13.77 8.71 5.53
C ASP A 26 14.61 7.72 6.37
N ASN A 27 14.42 7.72 7.68
CA ASN A 27 15.07 6.75 8.58
C ASN A 27 14.64 5.31 8.26
N SER A 28 13.35 5.07 8.00
CA SER A 28 12.86 3.75 7.59
C SER A 28 13.47 3.32 6.25
N LEU A 29 13.57 4.25 5.29
CA LEU A 29 14.21 3.97 3.99
C LEU A 29 15.71 3.70 4.14
N GLU A 30 16.40 4.45 5.01
CA GLU A 30 17.81 4.22 5.32
C GLU A 30 18.04 2.84 5.93
N ILE A 31 17.22 2.44 6.92
CA ILE A 31 17.29 1.11 7.54
C ILE A 31 17.09 0.02 6.48
N LEU A 32 16.09 0.17 5.60
CA LEU A 32 15.83 -0.76 4.51
C LEU A 32 17.06 -0.89 3.59
N LEU A 33 17.58 0.23 3.10
CA LEU A 33 18.72 0.27 2.17
C LEU A 33 19.97 -0.36 2.78
N LYS A 34 20.31 0.00 4.03
CA LYS A 34 21.47 -0.57 4.75
C LYS A 34 21.30 -2.05 5.10
N THR A 35 20.07 -2.52 5.26
CA THR A 35 19.82 -3.95 5.48
C THR A 35 19.99 -4.75 4.20
N ILE A 36 19.61 -4.19 3.05
CA ILE A 36 19.84 -4.81 1.73
C ILE A 36 21.34 -4.79 1.40
N ASP A 37 22.00 -3.65 1.53
CA ASP A 37 23.44 -3.50 1.30
C ASP A 37 24.11 -2.62 2.37
N PRO A 38 24.80 -3.23 3.35
CA PRO A 38 25.52 -2.51 4.40
C PRO A 38 26.69 -1.65 3.90
N THR A 39 27.13 -1.84 2.66
CA THR A 39 28.31 -1.16 2.09
C THR A 39 27.99 0.18 1.43
N ILE A 40 26.70 0.54 1.31
CA ILE A 40 26.25 1.82 0.75
C ILE A 40 26.88 2.99 1.51
N SER A 41 27.60 3.85 0.77
CA SER A 41 28.16 5.08 1.32
C SER A 41 27.08 6.12 1.63
N LEU A 42 27.39 7.09 2.50
CA LEU A 42 26.45 8.18 2.84
C LEU A 42 25.97 9.00 1.64
N ASN A 43 26.82 9.16 0.62
CA ASN A 43 26.44 9.90 -0.60
C ASN A 43 25.45 9.08 -1.43
N GLN A 44 25.74 7.81 -1.68
CA GLN A 44 24.83 6.90 -2.39
C GLN A 44 23.50 6.73 -1.66
N LEU A 45 23.52 6.73 -0.33
CA LEU A 45 22.32 6.62 0.50
C LEU A 45 21.31 7.73 0.21
N LYS A 46 21.77 8.99 0.06
CA LYS A 46 20.89 10.13 -0.25
C LYS A 46 20.25 9.99 -1.63
N ASP A 47 21.01 9.52 -2.61
CA ASP A 47 20.51 9.28 -3.97
C ASP A 47 19.45 8.18 -3.96
N TYR A 48 19.71 7.06 -3.27
CA TYR A 48 18.75 5.97 -3.14
C TYR A 48 17.49 6.36 -2.35
N ILE A 49 17.61 7.17 -1.29
CA ILE A 49 16.43 7.70 -0.58
C ILE A 49 15.56 8.51 -1.55
N THR A 50 16.17 9.34 -2.40
CA THR A 50 15.45 10.11 -3.42
C THR A 50 14.73 9.20 -4.41
N ILE A 51 15.41 8.16 -4.93
CA ILE A 51 14.79 7.16 -5.81
C ILE A 51 13.62 6.45 -5.13
N CYS A 52 13.78 6.04 -3.87
CA CYS A 52 12.72 5.43 -3.08
C CYS A 52 11.51 6.37 -2.92
N ARG A 53 11.75 7.66 -2.65
CA ARG A 53 10.70 8.68 -2.52
C ARG A 53 9.89 8.85 -3.80
N GLU A 54 10.57 8.89 -4.94
CA GLU A 54 9.93 8.92 -6.26
C GLU A 54 9.08 7.67 -6.48
N LYS A 55 9.60 6.48 -6.17
CA LYS A 55 8.83 5.23 -6.28
C LYS A 55 7.58 5.19 -5.40
N PHE A 56 7.68 5.68 -4.17
CA PHE A 56 6.50 5.81 -3.31
C PHE A 56 5.49 6.84 -3.85
N SER A 57 5.95 7.90 -4.49
CA SER A 57 5.08 8.84 -5.20
C SER A 57 4.33 8.16 -6.36
N ASP A 58 5.05 7.37 -7.17
CA ASP A 58 4.47 6.57 -8.26
C ASP A 58 3.42 5.58 -7.73
N PHE A 59 3.74 4.84 -6.65
CA PHE A 59 2.81 3.89 -6.04
C PHE A 59 1.52 4.56 -5.56
N ARG A 60 1.63 5.70 -4.85
CA ARG A 60 0.45 6.45 -4.40
C ARG A 60 -0.38 7.00 -5.57
N TYR A 61 0.28 7.52 -6.60
CA TYR A 61 -0.40 8.03 -7.79
C TYR A 61 -1.19 6.91 -8.49
N ASN A 62 -0.54 5.78 -8.73
CA ASN A 62 -1.16 4.61 -9.38
C ASN A 62 -2.30 4.04 -8.53
N TYR A 63 -2.10 3.90 -7.21
CA TYR A 63 -3.13 3.43 -6.30
C TYR A 63 -4.35 4.35 -6.30
N LYS A 64 -4.16 5.68 -6.22
CA LYS A 64 -5.27 6.65 -6.35
C LYS A 64 -6.02 6.46 -7.66
N GLY A 65 -5.32 6.26 -8.78
CA GLY A 65 -5.93 6.00 -10.09
C GLY A 65 -6.80 4.75 -10.09
N ILE A 66 -6.31 3.65 -9.51
CA ILE A 66 -7.06 2.39 -9.35
C ILE A 66 -8.32 2.60 -8.51
N ILE A 67 -8.19 3.30 -7.37
CA ILE A 67 -9.31 3.60 -6.47
C ILE A 67 -10.38 4.43 -7.16
N LEU A 68 -10.00 5.49 -7.87
CA LEU A 68 -10.97 6.35 -8.56
C LEU A 68 -11.68 5.62 -9.71
N LYS A 69 -10.97 4.76 -10.44
CA LYS A 69 -11.56 3.93 -11.48
C LYS A 69 -12.60 2.98 -10.89
N LYS A 70 -12.23 2.20 -9.87
CA LYS A 70 -13.16 1.25 -9.23
C LYS A 70 -14.32 1.97 -8.54
N ALA A 71 -14.08 3.11 -7.91
CA ALA A 71 -15.13 3.93 -7.31
C ALA A 71 -16.14 4.43 -8.36
N ARG A 72 -15.67 4.81 -9.55
CA ARG A 72 -16.55 5.21 -10.65
C ARG A 72 -17.45 4.06 -11.10
N ASP A 73 -16.89 2.86 -11.23
CA ASP A 73 -17.65 1.67 -11.61
C ASP A 73 -18.75 1.34 -10.58
N LEU A 74 -18.52 1.68 -9.32
CA LEU A 74 -19.45 1.43 -8.21
C LEU A 74 -20.46 2.56 -7.96
N GLU A 75 -20.20 3.77 -8.47
CA GLU A 75 -20.98 4.99 -8.21
C GLU A 75 -22.49 4.76 -8.37
N ILE A 76 -22.89 3.98 -9.38
CA ILE A 76 -24.30 3.71 -9.68
C ILE A 76 -25.06 3.08 -8.52
N HIS A 77 -24.40 2.27 -7.69
CA HIS A 77 -25.00 1.61 -6.53
C HIS A 77 -25.31 2.59 -5.38
N PHE A 78 -24.66 3.76 -5.36
CA PHE A 78 -24.78 4.75 -4.29
C PHE A 78 -25.76 5.88 -4.65
N ARG A 79 -26.34 5.85 -5.86
CA ARG A 79 -27.36 6.83 -6.26
C ARG A 79 -28.58 6.69 -5.37
N ASN A 80 -29.03 7.80 -4.80
CA ASN A 80 -30.16 7.90 -3.88
C ASN A 80 -29.95 7.24 -2.51
N ILE A 81 -28.73 6.87 -2.16
CA ILE A 81 -28.36 6.39 -0.82
C ILE A 81 -27.88 7.57 0.02
N GLY A 82 -28.23 7.62 1.31
CA GLY A 82 -27.69 8.61 2.24
C GLY A 82 -26.18 8.40 2.46
N LEU A 83 -25.40 9.48 2.58
CA LEU A 83 -23.93 9.40 2.73
C LEU A 83 -23.48 8.56 3.95
N GLU A 84 -24.30 8.56 5.00
CA GLU A 84 -24.14 7.79 6.23
C GLU A 84 -24.30 6.28 6.02
N GLU A 85 -25.01 5.85 4.98
CA GLU A 85 -25.23 4.43 4.66
C GLU A 85 -24.16 3.85 3.72
N PHE A 86 -23.28 4.70 3.17
CA PHE A 86 -22.29 4.30 2.16
C PHE A 86 -21.36 3.19 2.68
N GLU A 87 -20.92 3.28 3.93
CA GLU A 87 -19.98 2.30 4.49
C GLU A 87 -20.60 0.91 4.60
N ASN A 88 -21.85 0.82 5.06
CA ASN A 88 -22.60 -0.43 5.14
C ASN A 88 -22.82 -1.04 3.76
N LEU A 89 -23.22 -0.21 2.79
CA LEU A 89 -23.41 -0.68 1.42
C LEU A 89 -22.10 -1.15 0.77
N LEU A 90 -21.01 -0.41 0.97
CA LEU A 90 -19.69 -0.77 0.44
C LEU A 90 -19.23 -2.13 0.99
N ASN A 91 -19.44 -2.37 2.29
CA ASN A 91 -19.12 -3.65 2.93
C ASN A 91 -19.88 -4.83 2.34
N ASN A 92 -21.09 -4.60 1.81
CA ASN A 92 -21.91 -5.63 1.18
C ASN A 92 -21.55 -5.89 -0.29
N ILE A 93 -20.97 -4.91 -0.98
CA ILE A 93 -20.65 -5.01 -2.41
C ILE A 93 -19.19 -5.44 -2.63
N ILE A 94 -18.26 -4.95 -1.82
CA ILE A 94 -16.83 -5.22 -1.98
C ILE A 94 -16.46 -6.55 -1.36
N THR A 95 -15.96 -7.45 -2.19
CA THR A 95 -15.45 -8.75 -1.77
C THR A 95 -13.97 -8.70 -1.41
N GLU A 96 -13.48 -9.73 -0.71
CA GLU A 96 -12.04 -9.91 -0.50
C GLU A 96 -11.26 -10.01 -1.81
N ASN A 97 -11.86 -10.63 -2.84
CA ASN A 97 -11.23 -10.78 -4.15
C ASN A 97 -11.05 -9.42 -4.84
N ASP A 98 -12.01 -8.50 -4.72
CA ASP A 98 -11.85 -7.12 -5.21
C ASP A 98 -10.66 -6.43 -4.51
N CYS A 99 -10.55 -6.57 -3.19
CA CYS A 99 -9.44 -6.00 -2.43
C CYS A 99 -8.09 -6.58 -2.88
N ARG A 100 -8.02 -7.90 -3.11
CA ARG A 100 -6.82 -8.57 -3.63
C ARG A 100 -6.45 -8.07 -5.02
N GLN A 101 -7.42 -7.86 -5.90
CA GLN A 101 -7.17 -7.33 -7.25
C GLN A 101 -6.62 -5.91 -7.20
N ILE A 102 -7.17 -5.05 -6.34
CA ILE A 102 -6.70 -3.66 -6.16
C ILE A 102 -5.24 -3.64 -5.67
N LEU A 103 -4.86 -4.57 -4.79
CA LEU A 103 -3.51 -4.66 -4.22
C LEU A 103 -2.58 -5.64 -4.96
N ALA A 104 -3.01 -6.22 -6.08
CA ALA A 104 -2.35 -7.37 -6.71
C ALA A 104 -0.86 -7.15 -6.99
N THR A 105 -0.50 -5.95 -7.48
CA THR A 105 0.88 -5.59 -7.82
C THR A 105 1.81 -5.62 -6.60
N HIS A 106 1.30 -5.32 -5.41
CA HIS A 106 2.07 -5.28 -4.17
C HIS A 106 2.03 -6.62 -3.44
N ILE A 107 0.85 -7.26 -3.37
CA ILE A 107 0.70 -8.59 -2.74
C ILE A 107 1.50 -9.66 -3.47
N SER A 108 1.80 -9.49 -4.77
CA SER A 108 2.66 -10.41 -5.55
C SER A 108 4.07 -10.62 -4.96
N CYS A 109 4.51 -9.73 -4.06
CA CYS A 109 5.80 -9.82 -3.37
C CYS A 109 5.71 -10.49 -1.99
N VAL A 110 4.51 -10.81 -1.51
CA VAL A 110 4.27 -11.47 -0.22
C VAL A 110 4.33 -12.99 -0.40
N HIS A 111 4.83 -13.71 0.61
CA HIS A 111 4.75 -15.16 0.63
C HIS A 111 3.29 -15.62 0.73
N LYS A 112 2.80 -16.30 -0.32
CA LYS A 112 1.39 -16.67 -0.49
C LYS A 112 0.79 -17.40 0.71
N GLU A 113 1.38 -18.52 1.12
CA GLU A 113 0.79 -19.39 2.15
C GLU A 113 0.73 -18.70 3.52
N TYR A 114 1.80 -18.04 3.94
CA TYR A 114 1.81 -17.21 5.16
C TYR A 114 0.76 -16.11 5.10
N PHE A 115 0.62 -15.44 3.96
CA PHE A 115 -0.35 -14.37 3.81
C PHE A 115 -1.79 -14.85 3.84
N GLU A 116 -2.09 -16.02 3.27
CA GLU A 116 -3.43 -16.62 3.28
C GLU A 116 -3.86 -17.07 4.69
N ASN A 117 -2.88 -17.42 5.54
CA ASN A 117 -3.13 -17.81 6.93
C ASN A 117 -3.16 -16.62 7.92
N ASP A 118 -2.66 -15.45 7.54
CA ASP A 118 -2.69 -14.23 8.38
C ASP A 118 -3.95 -13.39 8.15
N GLN A 119 -5.05 -13.86 8.72
CA GLN A 119 -6.35 -13.18 8.63
C GLN A 119 -6.35 -11.78 9.24
N ILE A 120 -5.50 -11.52 10.25
CA ILE A 120 -5.44 -10.21 10.90
C ILE A 120 -4.84 -9.18 9.94
N SER A 121 -3.71 -9.49 9.31
CA SER A 121 -3.08 -8.60 8.33
C SER A 121 -3.94 -8.45 7.07
N LEU A 122 -4.58 -9.53 6.61
CA LEU A 122 -5.53 -9.49 5.48
C LEU A 122 -6.69 -8.52 5.75
N ASN A 123 -7.36 -8.67 6.89
CA ASN A 123 -8.49 -7.81 7.25
C ASN A 123 -8.08 -6.34 7.34
N ARG A 124 -6.91 -6.03 7.91
CA ARG A 124 -6.40 -4.65 7.96
C ARG A 124 -6.14 -4.07 6.57
N LEU A 125 -5.60 -4.86 5.64
CA LEU A 125 -5.41 -4.44 4.25
C LEU A 125 -6.74 -4.24 3.52
N PHE A 126 -7.73 -5.09 3.77
CA PHE A 126 -9.05 -4.97 3.17
C PHE A 126 -9.81 -3.76 3.71
N ASP A 127 -9.72 -3.48 5.01
CA ASP A 127 -10.27 -2.27 5.62
C ASP A 127 -9.64 -1.01 5.02
N PHE A 128 -8.32 -1.02 4.79
CA PHE A 128 -7.64 0.07 4.09
C PHE A 128 -8.20 0.30 2.68
N VAL A 129 -8.39 -0.77 1.90
CA VAL A 129 -8.95 -0.67 0.55
C VAL A 129 -10.38 -0.14 0.58
N LYS A 130 -11.22 -0.67 1.47
CA LYS A 130 -12.61 -0.21 1.64
C LYS A 130 -12.67 1.26 2.04
N LYS A 131 -11.87 1.71 3.01
CA LYS A 131 -11.77 3.13 3.38
C LYS A 131 -11.31 4.01 2.20
N SER A 132 -10.36 3.52 1.41
CA SER A 132 -9.88 4.21 0.21
C SER A 132 -10.98 4.33 -0.86
N LEU A 133 -11.72 3.25 -1.11
CA LEU A 133 -12.85 3.24 -2.04
C LEU A 133 -13.97 4.16 -1.57
N LEU A 134 -14.28 4.18 -0.27
CA LEU A 134 -15.27 5.08 0.31
C LEU A 134 -14.90 6.55 0.06
N ILE A 135 -13.63 6.93 0.22
CA ILE A 135 -13.12 8.26 -0.13
C ILE A 135 -13.35 8.54 -1.62
N GLY A 136 -12.99 7.59 -2.49
CA GLY A 136 -13.17 7.71 -3.93
C GLY A 136 -14.64 7.92 -4.32
N ILE A 137 -15.54 7.12 -3.77
CA ILE A 137 -16.99 7.19 -4.04
C ILE A 137 -17.55 8.52 -3.54
N LYS A 138 -17.27 8.91 -2.29
CA LYS A 138 -17.74 10.18 -1.71
C LYS A 138 -17.32 11.39 -2.55
N SER A 139 -16.14 11.35 -3.18
CA SER A 139 -15.67 12.45 -4.02
C SER A 139 -16.54 12.76 -5.25
N PHE A 140 -17.44 11.85 -5.66
CA PHE A 140 -18.41 12.12 -6.73
C PHE A 140 -19.67 12.84 -6.24
N PHE A 141 -19.93 12.84 -4.94
CA PHE A 141 -21.15 13.40 -4.34
C PHE A 141 -20.88 14.65 -3.49
N ILE A 142 -19.66 14.79 -2.97
CA ILE A 142 -19.22 15.96 -2.21
C ILE A 142 -17.85 16.46 -2.66
N PRO A 143 -17.57 17.77 -2.60
CA PRO A 143 -16.23 18.29 -2.81
C PRO A 143 -15.25 17.71 -1.79
N LEU A 144 -14.25 16.97 -2.26
CA LEU A 144 -13.27 16.28 -1.41
C LEU A 144 -11.91 16.24 -2.10
N ASP A 145 -10.84 16.60 -1.39
CA ASP A 145 -9.49 16.33 -1.89
C ASP A 145 -9.11 14.88 -1.61
N VAL A 146 -9.35 14.03 -2.60
CA VAL A 146 -9.03 12.59 -2.56
C VAL A 146 -7.56 12.35 -2.21
N LYS A 147 -6.63 13.21 -2.63
CA LYS A 147 -5.20 13.01 -2.34
C LYS A 147 -4.95 13.19 -0.84
N GLU A 148 -5.46 14.25 -0.24
CA GLU A 148 -5.25 14.53 1.18
C GLU A 148 -6.02 13.55 2.08
N GLU A 149 -7.20 13.10 1.69
CA GLU A 149 -7.93 12.06 2.44
C GLU A 149 -7.22 10.70 2.40
N LEU A 150 -6.69 10.28 1.25
CA LEU A 150 -5.93 9.03 1.16
C LEU A 150 -4.65 9.08 1.99
N LYS A 151 -3.98 10.24 2.10
CA LYS A 151 -2.79 10.39 2.97
C LYS A 151 -3.08 10.12 4.43
N LYS A 152 -4.30 10.40 4.92
CA LYS A 152 -4.69 10.07 6.31
C LYS A 152 -4.66 8.57 6.59
N LEU A 153 -4.68 7.74 5.54
CA LEU A 153 -4.59 6.29 5.62
C LEU A 153 -3.15 5.76 5.51
N ASP A 154 -2.14 6.61 5.35
CA ASP A 154 -0.76 6.18 5.05
C ASP A 154 -0.23 5.15 6.07
N ASN A 155 -0.58 5.31 7.34
CA ASN A 155 -0.10 4.50 8.47
C ASN A 155 -1.14 3.50 9.02
N CYS A 156 -2.34 3.39 8.42
CA CYS A 156 -3.41 2.59 9.03
C CYS A 156 -3.12 1.08 9.08
N THR A 157 -2.07 0.63 8.38
CA THR A 157 -1.61 -0.76 8.36
C THR A 157 -0.15 -0.90 8.81
N SER A 158 0.44 0.09 9.51
CA SER A 158 1.87 0.03 9.91
C SER A 158 2.23 -1.21 10.74
N SER A 159 1.27 -1.70 11.52
CA SER A 159 1.39 -2.88 12.38
C SER A 159 1.42 -4.22 11.65
N ILE A 160 0.99 -4.30 10.39
CA ILE A 160 0.91 -5.61 9.70
C ILE A 160 2.31 -6.15 9.48
N LYS A 161 2.46 -7.47 9.53
CA LYS A 161 3.74 -8.13 9.26
C LYS A 161 3.59 -9.03 8.05
N LEU A 162 4.25 -8.64 6.96
CA LEU A 162 4.16 -9.34 5.68
C LEU A 162 5.48 -10.02 5.37
N GLN A 163 5.44 -11.34 5.27
CA GLN A 163 6.61 -12.13 4.93
C GLN A 163 6.93 -11.98 3.44
N SER A 164 8.19 -11.75 3.11
CA SER A 164 8.63 -11.63 1.71
C SER A 164 8.56 -12.98 1.02
N ARG A 165 8.18 -13.00 -0.26
CA ARG A 165 8.20 -14.22 -1.10
C ARG A 165 9.58 -14.86 -1.20
N TYR A 166 10.64 -14.08 -1.01
CA TYR A 166 12.03 -14.53 -1.04
C TYR A 166 12.60 -14.76 0.37
N TYR A 167 11.79 -14.67 1.42
CA TYR A 167 12.21 -14.86 2.82
C TYR A 167 13.30 -13.89 3.31
N THR A 168 13.57 -12.81 2.56
CA THR A 168 14.45 -11.71 2.96
C THR A 168 13.99 -11.07 4.26
N ASN A 169 12.66 -10.94 4.44
CA ASN A 169 12.00 -10.51 5.66
C ASN A 169 12.53 -9.20 6.24
N ILE A 170 13.07 -8.32 5.39
CA ILE A 170 13.63 -7.03 5.81
C ILE A 170 12.49 -6.17 6.34
N VAL A 171 11.50 -5.88 5.49
CA VAL A 171 10.31 -5.12 5.91
C VAL A 171 9.54 -5.84 7.01
N TYR A 172 9.51 -7.16 7.05
CA TYR A 172 8.85 -7.92 8.13
C TYR A 172 9.46 -7.60 9.52
N ASN A 173 10.79 -7.45 9.58
CA ASN A 173 11.53 -7.23 10.82
C ASN A 173 11.67 -5.74 11.19
N MET A 174 11.24 -4.82 10.33
CA MET A 174 11.30 -3.38 10.64
C MET A 174 10.29 -2.98 11.71
N ASP A 175 10.75 -2.20 12.68
CA ASP A 175 9.90 -1.45 13.59
C ASP A 175 9.54 -0.10 12.93
N LEU A 176 8.25 0.14 12.69
CA LEU A 176 7.73 1.24 11.87
C LEU A 176 6.69 2.07 12.62
#